data_AF-A0A836SHQ1-F1
#
_entry.id   AF-A0A836SHQ1-F1
#
_cell.length_a   1.000
_cell.length_b   1.000
_cell.length_c   1.000
_cell.angle_alpha   90.00
_cell.angle_beta   90.00
_cell.angle_gamma   90.00
#
_symmetry.space_group_name_H-M   'P 1'
#
loop_
_entity.id
_entity.type
_entity.pdbx_description
1 polymer ?
#
loop_
_entity_poly.entity_id
_entity_poly.type
_entity_poly.pdbx_seq_one_letter_code
_entity_poly.pdbx_strand_id
1 'polypeptide(L)'
;MIENIYTINTGALFYALNTHRKSKGLIEIDNPLIASKLGILFALKTNGYVNFKSDRVELNDAQLIALQEILDQHFNAEMTDEIRAIVITQEQLQASRVVDIRRRSSSLQAESNGLFNKIKGFLKMKSKIQEEPA
;
A
#
# COMPACT_ATOMS: atom_id res chain seq x y z
N MET A 1 -21.93 6.82 -8.55
CA MET A 1 -21.42 5.48 -8.92
C MET A 1 -20.68 4.95 -7.72
N ILE A 2 -20.88 3.69 -7.36
CA ILE A 2 -20.05 3.04 -6.34
C ILE A 2 -18.75 2.69 -7.05
N GLU A 3 -17.62 3.26 -6.61
CA GLU A 3 -16.30 2.88 -7.11
C GLU A 3 -15.89 1.58 -6.43
N ASN A 4 -15.55 0.56 -7.21
CA ASN A 4 -15.02 -0.68 -6.65
C ASN A 4 -13.55 -0.45 -6.29
N ILE A 5 -13.16 -0.88 -5.09
CA ILE A 5 -11.77 -0.90 -4.66
C ILE A 5 -11.29 -2.35 -4.64
N TYR A 6 -10.14 -2.59 -5.26
CA TYR A 6 -9.51 -3.89 -5.39
C TYR A 6 -8.20 -3.90 -4.61
N THR A 7 -8.05 -4.86 -3.71
CA THR A 7 -6.77 -5.10 -3.03
C THR A 7 -5.94 -6.05 -3.87
N ILE A 8 -4.77 -5.58 -4.31
CA ILE A 8 -3.82 -6.31 -5.13
C ILE A 8 -2.71 -6.85 -4.23
N ASN A 9 -2.48 -8.16 -4.25
CA ASN A 9 -1.28 -8.76 -3.65
C ASN A 9 -0.08 -8.59 -4.61
N THR A 10 0.89 -7.78 -4.23
CA THR A 10 2.02 -7.42 -5.11
C THR A 10 3.00 -8.58 -5.30
N GLY A 11 3.21 -9.40 -4.27
CA GLY A 11 4.03 -10.61 -4.37
C GLY A 11 3.45 -11.61 -5.36
N ALA A 12 2.14 -11.85 -5.29
CA ALA A 12 1.42 -12.70 -6.21
C ALA A 12 1.44 -12.15 -7.65
N LEU A 13 1.31 -10.83 -7.80
CA LEU A 13 1.43 -10.14 -9.09
C LEU A 13 2.80 -10.37 -9.72
N PHE A 14 3.89 -10.16 -8.97
CA PHE A 14 5.25 -10.32 -9.48
C PHE A 14 5.57 -11.77 -9.81
N TYR A 15 5.10 -12.69 -8.98
CA TYR A 15 5.21 -14.13 -9.25
C TYR A 15 4.51 -14.49 -10.57
N ALA A 16 3.23 -14.13 -10.74
CA ALA A 16 2.47 -14.43 -11.94
C ALA A 16 3.11 -13.82 -13.20
N LEU A 17 3.60 -12.58 -13.10
CA LEU A 17 4.34 -11.91 -14.17
C LEU A 17 5.58 -12.68 -14.60
N ASN A 18 6.43 -13.08 -13.64
CA ASN A 18 7.64 -13.84 -13.94
C ASN A 18 7.33 -15.26 -14.45
N THR A 19 6.30 -15.92 -13.92
CA THR A 19 5.82 -17.21 -14.44
C THR A 19 5.38 -17.09 -15.90
N HIS A 20 4.61 -16.07 -16.25
CA HIS A 20 4.19 -15.83 -17.62
C HIS A 20 5.39 -15.50 -18.53
N ARG A 21 6.33 -14.65 -18.09
CA ARG A 21 7.57 -14.36 -18.82
C ARG A 21 8.38 -15.62 -19.10
N LYS A 22 8.54 -16.48 -18.11
CA LYS A 22 9.24 -17.76 -18.22
C LYS A 22 8.56 -18.71 -19.22
N SER A 23 7.23 -18.74 -19.26
CA SER A 23 6.48 -19.52 -20.25
C SER A 23 6.75 -19.07 -21.70
N LYS A 24 7.14 -17.80 -21.88
CA LYS A 24 7.54 -17.21 -23.17
C LYS A 24 9.06 -17.26 -23.42
N GLY A 25 9.83 -17.95 -22.58
CA GLY A 25 11.29 -18.05 -22.70
C GLY A 25 12.04 -16.77 -22.34
N LEU A 26 11.38 -15.81 -21.66
CA LEU A 26 11.99 -14.56 -21.22
C LEU A 26 12.63 -14.72 -19.84
N ILE A 27 13.70 -13.96 -19.58
CA ILE A 27 14.34 -13.92 -18.26
C ILE A 27 13.41 -13.31 -17.20
N GLU A 28 13.51 -13.83 -15.98
CA GLU A 28 12.84 -13.27 -14.82
C GLU A 28 13.41 -11.87 -14.50
N ILE A 29 12.57 -11.02 -13.91
CA ILE A 29 12.94 -9.69 -13.44
C ILE A 29 12.89 -9.69 -11.91
N ASP A 30 13.90 -9.12 -11.27
CA ASP A 30 13.91 -8.99 -9.81
C ASP A 30 12.71 -8.18 -9.30
N ASN A 31 12.06 -8.67 -8.24
CA ASN A 31 10.87 -8.05 -7.66
C ASN A 31 11.06 -6.56 -7.32
N PRO A 32 12.18 -6.11 -6.71
CA PRO A 32 12.40 -4.68 -6.45
C PRO A 32 12.45 -3.82 -7.73
N LEU A 33 12.95 -4.39 -8.83
CA LEU A 33 13.01 -3.73 -10.13
C LEU A 33 11.64 -3.66 -10.79
N ILE A 34 10.85 -4.74 -10.71
CA ILE A 34 9.43 -4.74 -11.13
C ILE A 34 8.68 -3.65 -10.37
N ALA A 35 8.74 -3.65 -9.03
CA ALA A 35 8.03 -2.70 -8.18
C ALA A 35 8.39 -1.24 -8.51
N SER A 36 9.68 -0.95 -8.69
CA SER A 36 10.16 0.40 -9.00
C SER A 36 9.70 0.86 -10.39
N LYS A 37 9.86 0.00 -11.42
CA LYS A 37 9.43 0.32 -12.79
C LYS A 37 7.91 0.48 -12.86
N LEU A 38 7.15 -0.40 -12.20
CA LEU A 38 5.70 -0.35 -12.17
C LEU A 38 5.21 0.93 -11.48
N GLY A 39 5.78 1.33 -10.34
CA GLY A 39 5.42 2.58 -9.66
C GLY A 39 5.65 3.83 -10.53
N ILE A 40 6.75 3.88 -11.29
CA ILE A 40 7.03 4.99 -12.20
C ILE A 40 6.00 5.03 -13.33
N LEU A 41 5.80 3.92 -14.04
CA LEU A 41 4.87 3.84 -15.17
C LEU A 41 3.43 4.13 -14.74
N PHE A 42 3.05 3.64 -13.56
CA PHE A 42 1.73 3.86 -12.98
C PHE A 42 1.49 5.34 -12.66
N ALA A 43 2.47 6.01 -12.05
CA ALA A 43 2.39 7.44 -11.76
C ALA A 43 2.28 8.29 -13.03
N LEU A 44 3.06 7.96 -14.06
CA LEU A 44 3.00 8.64 -15.37
C LEU A 44 1.64 8.48 -16.04
N LYS A 45 1.01 7.30 -15.89
CA LYS A 45 -0.24 6.97 -16.58
C LYS A 45 -1.48 7.50 -15.86
N THR A 46 -1.47 7.48 -14.52
CA THR A 46 -2.65 7.78 -13.69
C THR A 46 -2.59 9.16 -13.03
N ASN A 47 -1.45 9.85 -13.10
CA ASN A 47 -1.14 11.02 -12.27
C ASN A 47 -1.26 10.74 -10.75
N GLY A 48 -1.16 9.47 -10.34
CA GLY A 48 -1.31 9.03 -8.95
C GLY A 48 -0.16 8.14 -8.49
N TYR A 49 0.28 8.33 -7.24
CA TYR A 49 1.35 7.53 -6.66
C TYR A 49 0.81 6.25 -6.01
N VAL A 50 1.41 5.10 -6.37
CA VAL A 50 1.17 3.80 -5.71
C VAL A 50 2.50 3.15 -5.40
N ASN A 51 2.67 2.71 -4.15
CA ASN A 51 3.88 2.02 -3.71
C ASN A 51 3.77 0.49 -3.91
N PHE A 52 4.21 0.00 -5.07
CA PHE A 52 4.25 -1.44 -5.35
C PHE A 52 5.32 -2.22 -4.56
N LYS A 53 6.11 -1.57 -3.70
CA LYS A 53 7.01 -2.28 -2.77
C LYS A 53 6.27 -2.79 -1.53
N SER A 54 5.06 -2.31 -1.27
CA SER A 54 4.19 -2.81 -0.21
C SER A 54 3.58 -4.16 -0.62
N ASP A 55 3.32 -5.04 0.34
CA ASP A 55 2.74 -6.38 0.09
C ASP A 55 1.35 -6.34 -0.58
N ARG A 56 0.62 -5.26 -0.31
CA ARG A 56 -0.72 -5.00 -0.85
C ARG A 56 -0.86 -3.56 -1.32
N VAL A 57 -1.62 -3.36 -2.39
CA VAL A 57 -2.03 -2.02 -2.87
C VAL A 57 -3.52 -2.00 -3.20
N GLU A 58 -4.18 -0.88 -2.95
CA GLU A 58 -5.59 -0.68 -3.27
C GLU A 58 -5.71 0.13 -4.55
N LEU A 59 -6.48 -0.38 -5.51
CA LEU A 59 -6.72 0.25 -6.80
C LEU A 59 -8.22 0.36 -7.07
N ASN A 60 -8.67 1.47 -7.65
CA ASN A 60 -10.01 1.55 -8.21
C ASN A 60 -10.10 0.94 -9.62
N ASP A 61 -11.29 0.93 -10.23
CA ASP A 61 -11.51 0.39 -11.58
C ASP A 61 -10.58 1.00 -12.64
N ALA A 62 -10.44 2.34 -12.68
CA ALA A 62 -9.59 3.02 -13.65
C ALA A 62 -8.09 2.71 -13.46
N GLN A 63 -7.67 2.63 -12.20
CA GLN A 63 -6.32 2.24 -11.81
C GLN A 63 -6.01 0.78 -12.14
N LEU A 64 -7.00 -0.12 -12.02
CA LEU A 64 -6.85 -1.52 -12.40
C LEU A 64 -6.67 -1.69 -13.91
N ILE A 65 -7.42 -0.92 -14.71
CA ILE A 65 -7.24 -0.88 -16.17
C ILE A 65 -5.84 -0.36 -16.52
N ALA A 66 -5.41 0.73 -15.87
CA ALA A 66 -4.07 1.29 -16.07
C ALA A 66 -2.97 0.27 -15.73
N LEU A 67 -3.14 -0.52 -14.65
CA LEU A 67 -2.23 -1.60 -14.31
C LEU A 67 -2.17 -2.65 -15.44
N GLN A 68 -3.32 -3.13 -15.94
CA GLN A 68 -3.37 -4.13 -17.01
C GLN A 68 -2.63 -3.66 -18.27
N GLU A 69 -2.88 -2.42 -18.71
CA GLU A 69 -2.22 -1.85 -19.87
C GLU A 69 -0.70 -1.73 -19.68
N ILE A 70 -0.23 -1.38 -18.48
CA ILE A 70 1.21 -1.29 -18.18
C ILE A 70 1.89 -2.67 -18.28
N LEU A 71 1.26 -3.72 -17.74
CA LEU A 71 1.83 -5.07 -17.77
C LEU A 71 1.98 -5.57 -19.20
N ASP A 72 0.97 -5.35 -20.04
CA ASP A 72 0.98 -5.75 -21.44
C ASP A 72 2.09 -5.00 -22.22
N GLN A 73 2.07 -3.66 -22.14
CA GLN A 73 2.96 -2.81 -22.93
C GLN A 73 4.43 -2.83 -22.50
N HIS A 74 4.71 -2.98 -21.19
CA HIS A 74 6.05 -2.77 -20.65
C HIS A 74 6.70 -3.99 -20.02
N PHE A 75 5.93 -5.04 -19.74
CA PHE A 75 6.44 -6.28 -19.14
C PHE A 75 6.22 -7.51 -20.03
N ASN A 76 5.55 -7.36 -21.16
CA ASN A 76 5.16 -8.43 -22.08
C ASN A 76 4.33 -9.49 -21.34
N ALA A 77 3.51 -9.05 -20.38
CA ALA A 77 2.70 -9.88 -19.52
C ALA A 77 1.23 -9.51 -19.69
N GLU A 78 0.45 -10.43 -20.27
CA GLU A 78 -0.99 -10.25 -20.37
C GLU A 78 -1.62 -10.59 -19.01
N MET A 79 -2.51 -9.73 -18.52
CA MET A 79 -3.27 -10.01 -17.31
C MET A 79 -4.47 -10.90 -17.67
N THR A 80 -4.28 -12.22 -17.66
CA THR A 80 -5.37 -13.17 -17.88
C THR A 80 -6.32 -13.20 -16.68
N ASP A 81 -7.53 -13.75 -16.87
CA ASP A 81 -8.52 -13.88 -15.79
C ASP A 81 -8.01 -14.73 -14.62
N GLU A 82 -7.15 -15.72 -14.89
CA GLU A 82 -6.52 -16.54 -13.85
C GLU A 82 -5.53 -15.73 -13.01
N ILE A 83 -4.70 -14.88 -13.66
CA ILE A 83 -3.79 -13.98 -12.94
C ILE A 83 -4.60 -12.99 -12.11
N ARG A 84 -5.68 -12.46 -12.68
CA ARG A 84 -6.59 -11.53 -11.99
C ARG A 84 -7.19 -12.17 -10.74
N ALA A 85 -7.62 -13.42 -10.79
CA ALA A 85 -8.19 -14.15 -9.65
C ALA A 85 -7.18 -14.40 -8.52
N ILE A 86 -5.90 -14.57 -8.86
CA ILE A 86 -4.81 -14.80 -7.88
C ILE A 86 -4.36 -13.49 -7.24
N VAL A 87 -4.36 -12.41 -8.02
CA VAL A 87 -3.79 -11.12 -7.62
C VAL A 87 -4.79 -10.25 -6.86
N ILE A 88 -6.07 -10.30 -7.21
CA ILE A 88 -7.12 -9.52 -6.56
C ILE A 88 -7.65 -10.29 -5.34
N THR A 89 -7.24 -9.87 -4.15
CA THR A 89 -7.86 -10.34 -2.91
C THR A 89 -9.13 -9.55 -2.66
N GLN A 90 -10.31 -10.17 -2.78
CA GLN A 90 -11.57 -9.57 -2.34
C GLN A 90 -11.66 -9.56 -0.80
N GLU A 91 -10.90 -8.69 -0.15
CA GLU A 91 -11.18 -8.32 1.23
C GLU A 91 -12.06 -7.07 1.20
N GLN A 92 -13.35 -7.25 1.51
CA GLN A 92 -14.38 -6.24 1.85
C GLN A 92 -15.30 -5.69 0.74
N LEU A 93 -16.40 -6.42 0.52
CA LEU A 93 -17.72 -5.84 0.20
C LEU A 93 -18.60 -5.60 1.47
N GLN A 94 -18.04 -5.69 2.70
CA GLN A 94 -18.86 -5.68 3.93
C GLN A 94 -18.56 -4.57 4.96
N ALA A 95 -17.57 -3.69 4.78
CA ALA A 95 -17.24 -2.68 5.79
C ALA A 95 -18.16 -1.43 5.75
N SER A 96 -18.85 -1.14 4.64
CA SER A 96 -19.65 0.10 4.50
C SER A 96 -21.06 0.07 5.12
N ARG A 97 -21.48 -0.99 5.81
CA ARG A 97 -22.84 -1.04 6.42
C ARG A 97 -22.91 -0.68 7.91
N VAL A 98 -21.78 -0.49 8.61
CA VAL A 98 -21.80 -0.35 10.09
C VAL A 98 -21.57 1.09 10.60
N VAL A 99 -21.13 2.04 9.76
CA VAL A 99 -20.73 3.37 10.26
C VAL A 99 -21.88 4.40 10.36
N ASP A 100 -23.09 4.08 9.87
CA ASP A 100 -24.21 5.05 9.88
C ASP A 100 -25.14 5.02 11.11
N ILE A 101 -24.87 4.20 12.14
CA ILE A 101 -25.78 4.11 13.30
C ILE A 101 -25.35 4.98 14.50
N ARG A 102 -24.16 5.62 14.50
CA ARG A 102 -23.66 6.31 15.71
C ARG A 102 -23.58 7.84 15.67
N ARG A 103 -24.38 8.50 14.83
CA ARG A 103 -24.66 9.94 14.96
C ARG A 103 -26.16 10.20 15.12
N ARG A 104 -26.65 10.10 16.36
CA ARG A 104 -27.69 10.98 16.92
C ARG A 104 -28.01 10.61 18.39
N SER A 105 -27.35 11.30 19.31
CA SER A 105 -28.00 11.81 20.53
C SER A 105 -27.08 12.83 21.20
N SER A 106 -27.37 14.11 20.94
CA SER A 106 -27.33 15.24 21.88
C SER A 106 -27.68 14.81 23.32
N SER A 107 -27.25 15.41 24.43
CA SER A 107 -26.61 16.68 24.76
C SER A 107 -26.41 16.73 26.30
N LEU A 108 -25.62 17.71 26.77
CA LEU A 108 -25.60 18.34 28.11
C LEU A 108 -24.59 17.83 29.17
N GLN A 109 -23.67 18.76 29.48
CA GLN A 109 -23.16 19.18 30.80
C GLN A 109 -22.65 18.14 31.81
N ALA A 110 -21.37 18.25 32.14
CA ALA A 110 -20.94 18.51 33.52
C ALA A 110 -19.49 19.03 33.53
N GLU A 111 -19.28 20.13 34.25
CA GLU A 111 -17.98 20.74 34.52
C GLU A 111 -17.15 19.91 35.53
N SER A 112 -15.87 20.29 35.59
CA SER A 112 -15.00 20.30 36.77
C SER A 112 -13.88 19.24 36.90
N ASN A 113 -12.68 19.81 36.99
CA ASN A 113 -11.53 19.41 37.83
C ASN A 113 -10.62 18.24 37.42
N GLY A 114 -9.31 18.56 37.30
CA GLY A 114 -8.22 17.58 37.32
C GLY A 114 -7.00 17.99 36.48
N LEU A 115 -6.30 19.07 36.82
CA LEU A 115 -4.98 19.04 37.46
C LEU A 115 -3.88 18.28 36.69
N PHE A 116 -3.02 19.08 36.06
CA PHE A 116 -1.70 18.76 35.52
C PHE A 116 -0.83 17.91 36.47
N ASN A 117 -0.41 16.74 36.01
CA ASN A 117 0.81 16.06 36.45
C ASN A 117 1.67 15.85 35.19
N LYS A 118 2.67 16.69 34.87
CA LYS A 118 4.05 16.71 35.41
C LYS A 118 4.65 15.32 35.64
N ILE A 119 5.28 14.76 34.61
CA ILE A 119 6.52 13.98 34.80
C ILE A 119 7.51 14.38 33.70
N LYS A 120 8.50 15.18 34.10
CA LYS A 120 9.74 15.46 33.35
C LYS A 120 10.71 14.31 33.62
N GLY A 121 11.01 13.50 32.61
CA GLY A 121 12.11 12.53 32.65
C GLY A 121 13.35 13.11 31.97
N PHE A 122 14.26 13.68 32.76
CA PHE A 122 15.54 14.21 32.28
C PHE A 122 16.52 13.05 31.99
N LEU A 123 16.82 12.83 30.72
CA LEU A 123 17.98 12.05 30.26
C LEU A 123 19.26 12.80 30.60
N LYS A 124 19.92 12.41 31.70
CA LYS A 124 21.26 12.85 32.07
C LYS A 124 22.29 11.91 31.44
N MET A 125 22.60 12.15 30.17
CA MET A 125 23.75 11.55 29.51
C MET A 125 25.03 12.24 30.03
N LYS A 126 25.84 11.53 30.81
CA LYS A 126 27.21 11.99 31.14
C LYS A 126 28.13 11.62 29.99
N SER A 127 28.55 12.61 29.22
CA SER A 127 29.74 12.56 28.38
C SER A 127 30.97 12.47 29.28
N LYS A 128 31.68 11.34 29.25
CA LYS A 128 33.02 11.21 29.83
C LYS A 128 34.00 11.58 28.72
N ILE A 129 34.61 12.74 28.92
CA ILE A 129 35.66 13.35 28.10
C ILE A 129 36.88 12.42 28.10
N GLN A 130 37.35 12.05 26.91
CA GLN A 130 38.71 11.57 26.67
C GLN A 130 39.57 12.82 26.48
N GLU A 131 40.51 13.05 27.40
CA GLU A 131 41.65 13.94 27.22
C GLU A 131 42.91 13.06 27.14
N GLU A 132 43.55 13.04 25.97
CA GLU A 132 45.00 12.89 25.77
C GLU A 132 45.55 14.32 25.50
N PRO A 133 46.87 14.60 25.50
CA PRO A 133 48.04 13.91 26.06
C PRO A 133 49.01 14.88 26.79
N ALA A 134 50.14 14.36 27.32
CA ALA A 134 51.47 15.00 27.29
C ALA A 134 52.56 13.96 27.58
#